data_AF-A0A834HVK8-F1
#
_entry.id   AF-A0A834HVK8-F1
#
_cell.length_a   1.000
_cell.length_b   1.000
_cell.length_c   1.000
_cell.angle_alpha   90.00
_cell.angle_beta   90.00
_cell.angle_gamma   90.00
#
_symmetry.space_group_name_H-M   'P 1'
#
loop_
_entity.id
_entity.type
_entity.pdbx_description
1 polymer ?
#
loop_
_entity_poly.entity_id
_entity_poly.type
_entity_poly.pdbx_seq_one_letter_code
_entity_poly.pdbx_strand_id
1 'polypeptide(L)'
;MLEIILPYILIGVLSAISFSQAVIHVTPDHFPFQALVQGNLGGQAGALISKKHVITLAVDLNVSEMVTVYLGFLGHPLFEKYRNEGQGQIITSKKIIIHSRYMNISDKYINNVAIIVLSHPVQLSSSVQPIDLLSVPPIPGLHPNISGWVAGDDSRLQYNSLILHDVDTCIYLYGTEFLQTQELCYEEYPSSGLNLVGNPITVNNKLIGLLTFSENCVKHQSYCSDFFLIINLFPFITWIHTQIGAGVKSHDTSSPNILDLQKPDDLIEENKRQLSDIKVLQNTTLKTINKLSKKSNEMERAIEKILAAQISDRRENKDIISNIKKINETVHNLLKRLTNTILSPEET
;
A
#
# COMPACT_ATOMS: atom_id res chain seq x y z
N MET A 1 30.54 -45.96 2.11
CA MET A 1 30.52 -44.51 1.82
C MET A 1 29.24 -44.08 1.08
N LEU A 2 28.63 -44.94 0.27
CA LEU A 2 27.40 -44.63 -0.47
C LEU A 2 26.10 -44.64 0.39
N GLU A 3 26.08 -45.38 1.49
CA GLU A 3 24.87 -45.52 2.35
C GLU A 3 24.62 -44.34 3.31
N ILE A 4 25.61 -43.44 3.47
CA ILE A 4 25.46 -42.27 4.35
C ILE A 4 24.95 -41.04 3.58
N ILE A 5 25.08 -41.02 2.25
CA ILE A 5 24.74 -39.85 1.42
C ILE A 5 23.26 -39.86 1.02
N LEU A 6 22.65 -41.04 0.89
CA LEU A 6 21.26 -41.20 0.44
C LEU A 6 20.21 -40.49 1.32
N PRO A 7 20.26 -40.51 2.67
CA PRO A 7 19.30 -39.79 3.49
C PRO A 7 19.48 -38.27 3.43
N TYR A 8 20.71 -37.76 3.22
CA TYR A 8 20.95 -36.32 3.07
C TYR A 8 20.51 -35.78 1.71
N ILE A 9 20.58 -36.60 0.65
CA ILE A 9 19.97 -36.27 -0.64
C ILE A 9 18.45 -36.27 -0.52
N LEU A 10 17.85 -37.21 0.22
CA LEU A 10 16.38 -37.22 0.42
C LEU A 10 15.89 -36.00 1.24
N ILE A 11 16.63 -35.60 2.28
CA ILE A 11 16.33 -34.39 3.07
C ILE A 11 16.56 -33.13 2.23
N GLY A 12 17.61 -33.08 1.40
CA GLY A 12 17.89 -31.98 0.48
C GLY A 12 16.83 -31.83 -0.63
N VAL A 13 16.26 -32.93 -1.11
CA VAL A 13 15.18 -32.94 -2.11
C VAL A 13 13.83 -32.59 -1.47
N LEU A 14 13.60 -32.94 -0.20
CA LEU A 14 12.40 -32.50 0.55
C LEU A 14 12.45 -31.03 0.97
N SER A 15 13.64 -30.42 1.11
CA SER A 15 13.80 -28.97 1.36
C SER A 15 13.77 -28.10 0.09
N ALA A 16 13.67 -28.70 -1.09
CA ALA A 16 13.56 -27.99 -2.36
C ALA A 16 12.20 -28.21 -3.05
N ILE A 17 11.14 -28.44 -2.25
CA ILE A 17 9.81 -28.03 -2.69
C ILE A 17 9.86 -26.51 -2.67
N SER A 18 10.25 -25.92 -3.81
CA SER A 18 9.92 -24.55 -4.12
C SER A 18 8.42 -24.44 -3.89
N PHE A 19 8.02 -23.85 -2.76
CA PHE A 19 6.70 -23.27 -2.63
C PHE A 19 6.68 -22.12 -3.63
N SER A 20 6.46 -22.46 -4.90
CA SER A 20 5.78 -21.55 -5.81
C SER A 20 4.45 -21.31 -5.12
N GLN A 21 4.31 -20.17 -4.42
CA GLN A 21 3.01 -19.70 -3.99
C GLN A 21 2.28 -19.37 -5.29
N ALA A 22 1.68 -20.40 -5.87
CA ALA A 22 0.85 -20.31 -7.05
C ALA A 22 -0.37 -19.48 -6.67
N VAL A 23 -0.75 -18.56 -7.55
CA VAL A 23 -2.05 -17.89 -7.58
C VAL A 23 -3.15 -18.80 -7.06
N ILE A 24 -3.82 -18.39 -5.97
CA ILE A 24 -4.84 -19.22 -5.33
C ILE A 24 -6.21 -18.75 -5.82
N HIS A 25 -6.88 -19.61 -6.59
CA HIS A 25 -8.28 -19.40 -6.95
C HIS A 25 -9.16 -19.46 -5.70
N VAL A 26 -10.07 -18.50 -5.58
CA VAL A 26 -10.98 -18.37 -4.45
C VAL A 26 -12.40 -18.16 -4.90
N THR A 27 -13.32 -18.46 -4.00
CA THR A 27 -14.73 -18.16 -4.16
C THR A 27 -15.06 -16.78 -3.57
N PRO A 28 -16.14 -16.12 -4.02
CA PRO A 28 -16.46 -14.75 -3.58
C PRO A 28 -16.73 -14.60 -2.08
N ASP A 29 -17.06 -15.68 -1.38
CA ASP A 29 -17.26 -15.69 0.07
C ASP A 29 -15.96 -15.49 0.88
N HIS A 30 -14.79 -15.70 0.29
CA HIS A 30 -13.50 -15.39 0.92
C HIS A 30 -13.18 -13.90 0.87
N PHE A 31 -13.65 -13.21 -0.18
CA PHE A 31 -13.47 -11.77 -0.39
C PHE A 31 -14.82 -11.13 -0.75
N PRO A 32 -15.79 -11.14 0.17
CA PRO A 32 -17.20 -10.80 -0.13
C PRO A 32 -17.43 -9.31 -0.41
N PHE A 33 -16.40 -8.49 -0.22
CA PHE A 33 -16.41 -7.08 -0.57
C PHE A 33 -15.95 -6.83 -2.01
N GLN A 34 -15.40 -7.83 -2.71
CA GLN A 34 -14.84 -7.65 -4.05
C GLN A 34 -15.90 -7.11 -5.02
N ALA A 35 -15.59 -5.97 -5.63
CA ALA A 35 -16.43 -5.32 -6.62
C ALA A 35 -15.71 -5.19 -7.97
N LEU A 36 -16.47 -5.28 -9.05
CA LEU A 36 -16.08 -4.69 -10.34
C LEU A 36 -16.97 -3.46 -10.60
N VAL A 37 -16.35 -2.36 -11.01
CA VAL A 37 -16.99 -1.13 -11.44
C VAL A 37 -16.77 -0.97 -12.94
N GLN A 38 -17.84 -0.97 -13.71
CA GLN A 38 -17.82 -0.77 -15.16
C GLN A 38 -18.35 0.63 -15.49
N GLY A 39 -17.47 1.47 -16.04
CA GLY A 39 -17.81 2.79 -16.58
C GLY A 39 -17.67 2.86 -18.10
N ASN A 40 -17.61 4.08 -18.62
CA ASN A 40 -17.53 4.33 -20.07
C ASN A 40 -16.16 3.98 -20.68
N LEU A 41 -15.08 4.05 -19.89
CA LEU A 41 -13.71 3.81 -20.36
C LEU A 41 -13.20 2.39 -20.08
N GLY A 42 -14.00 1.55 -19.41
CA GLY A 42 -13.61 0.19 -19.08
C GLY A 42 -14.15 -0.29 -17.73
N GLY A 43 -13.57 -1.40 -17.26
CA GLY A 43 -13.83 -1.95 -15.93
C GLY A 43 -12.60 -1.84 -15.04
N GLN A 44 -12.83 -1.45 -13.78
CA GLN A 44 -11.84 -1.47 -12.71
C GLN A 44 -12.43 -2.20 -11.50
N ALA A 45 -11.58 -2.68 -10.60
CA ALA A 45 -12.02 -3.30 -9.36
C ALA A 45 -12.29 -2.28 -8.25
N GLY A 46 -12.82 -2.74 -7.13
CA GLY A 46 -13.05 -1.94 -5.94
C GLY A 46 -13.52 -2.79 -4.77
N ALA A 47 -13.93 -2.14 -3.68
CA ALA A 47 -14.39 -2.81 -2.48
C ALA A 47 -15.72 -2.22 -1.98
N LEU A 48 -16.67 -3.09 -1.65
CA LEU A 48 -17.88 -2.74 -0.92
C LEU A 48 -17.48 -2.35 0.52
N ILE A 49 -17.80 -1.13 0.93
CA ILE A 49 -17.45 -0.59 2.26
C ILE A 49 -18.69 -0.27 3.11
N SER A 50 -19.88 -0.38 2.52
CA SER A 50 -21.16 -0.43 3.24
C SER A 50 -22.23 -0.99 2.29
N LYS A 51 -23.47 -1.19 2.77
CA LYS A 51 -24.58 -1.64 1.91
C LYS A 51 -24.85 -0.76 0.68
N LYS A 52 -24.38 0.49 0.65
CA LYS A 52 -24.67 1.46 -0.42
C LYS A 52 -23.44 2.10 -1.05
N HIS A 53 -22.24 1.73 -0.62
CA HIS A 53 -21.03 2.43 -1.03
C HIS A 53 -19.96 1.43 -1.42
N VAL A 54 -19.40 1.63 -2.62
CA VAL A 54 -18.19 0.96 -3.09
C VAL A 54 -17.09 2.02 -3.19
N ILE A 55 -15.91 1.72 -2.65
CA ILE A 55 -14.71 2.53 -2.88
C ILE A 55 -13.92 1.95 -4.04
N THR A 56 -13.40 2.83 -4.87
CA THR A 56 -12.56 2.48 -6.02
C THR A 56 -11.64 3.67 -6.35
N LEU A 57 -10.88 3.59 -7.43
CA LEU A 57 -10.03 4.68 -7.92
C LEU A 57 -10.83 5.68 -8.75
N ALA A 58 -10.37 6.93 -8.80
CA ALA A 58 -11.02 8.00 -9.58
C ALA A 58 -10.67 7.97 -11.07
N VAL A 59 -9.54 7.34 -11.41
CA VAL A 59 -9.14 7.08 -12.79
C VAL A 59 -10.28 6.42 -13.56
N ASP A 60 -10.43 6.78 -14.84
CA ASP A 60 -11.46 6.30 -15.76
C ASP A 60 -12.94 6.58 -15.41
N LEU A 61 -13.21 7.19 -14.25
CA LEU A 61 -14.57 7.54 -13.81
C LEU A 61 -14.98 8.99 -14.12
N ASN A 62 -14.02 9.86 -14.43
CA ASN A 62 -14.26 11.30 -14.65
C ASN A 62 -15.16 11.62 -15.85
N VAL A 63 -15.30 10.69 -16.80
CA VAL A 63 -16.19 10.81 -17.99
C VAL A 63 -17.45 9.95 -17.90
N SER A 64 -17.67 9.29 -16.76
CA SER A 64 -18.85 8.43 -16.55
C SER A 64 -19.91 9.18 -15.76
N GLU A 65 -21.13 9.29 -16.28
CA GLU A 65 -22.27 9.83 -15.53
C GLU A 65 -22.86 8.77 -14.58
N MET A 66 -22.80 7.50 -15.01
CA MET A 66 -23.27 6.33 -14.30
C MET A 66 -22.27 5.18 -14.51
N VAL A 67 -22.22 4.26 -13.54
CA VAL A 67 -21.45 3.02 -13.63
C VAL A 67 -22.32 1.84 -13.23
N THR A 68 -21.95 0.66 -13.69
CA THR A 68 -22.52 -0.62 -13.23
C THR A 68 -21.54 -1.29 -12.27
N VAL A 69 -22.04 -1.69 -11.10
CA VAL A 69 -21.27 -2.39 -10.07
C VAL A 69 -21.69 -3.84 -10.03
N TYR A 70 -20.70 -4.74 -10.05
CA TYR A 70 -20.86 -6.19 -9.94
C TYR A 70 -20.26 -6.66 -8.61
N LEU A 71 -21.02 -7.42 -7.83
CA LEU A 71 -20.63 -7.94 -6.52
C LEU A 71 -20.91 -9.43 -6.42
N GLY A 72 -20.05 -10.21 -5.76
CA GLY A 72 -20.29 -11.63 -5.50
C GLY A 72 -20.10 -12.55 -6.71
N PHE A 73 -19.28 -12.15 -7.69
CA PHE A 73 -19.01 -12.95 -8.89
C PHE A 73 -17.73 -13.77 -8.76
N LEU A 74 -17.79 -15.04 -9.17
CA LEU A 74 -16.65 -15.96 -9.14
C LEU A 74 -15.59 -15.64 -10.18
N GLY A 75 -15.98 -15.11 -11.34
CA GLY A 75 -15.05 -14.71 -12.40
C GLY A 75 -15.35 -13.32 -12.92
N HIS A 76 -14.46 -12.82 -13.77
CA HIS A 76 -14.47 -11.44 -14.24
C HIS A 76 -15.80 -11.11 -14.94
N PRO A 77 -16.69 -10.28 -14.35
CA PRO A 77 -18.10 -10.23 -14.76
C PRO A 77 -18.36 -9.51 -16.09
N LEU A 78 -17.32 -8.96 -16.73
CA LEU A 78 -17.40 -8.52 -18.13
C LEU A 78 -17.50 -9.68 -19.13
N PHE A 79 -17.04 -10.88 -18.77
CA PHE A 79 -17.22 -12.08 -19.57
C PHE A 79 -18.59 -12.71 -19.27
N GLU A 80 -19.38 -12.92 -20.33
CA GLU A 80 -20.79 -13.31 -20.22
C GLU A 80 -21.01 -14.61 -19.46
N LYS A 81 -20.12 -15.59 -19.63
CA LYS A 81 -20.22 -16.88 -18.93
C LYS A 81 -20.32 -16.73 -17.41
N TYR A 82 -19.55 -15.81 -16.81
CA TYR A 82 -19.54 -15.60 -15.36
C TYR A 82 -20.79 -14.86 -14.87
N ARG A 83 -21.46 -14.07 -15.72
CA ARG A 83 -22.75 -13.47 -15.37
C ARG A 83 -23.85 -14.51 -15.27
N ASN A 84 -23.76 -15.56 -16.08
CA ASN A 84 -24.76 -16.61 -16.18
C ASN A 84 -24.55 -17.74 -15.14
N GLU A 85 -23.38 -17.84 -14.53
CA GLU A 85 -23.07 -18.81 -13.46
C GLU A 85 -23.77 -18.49 -12.11
N GLY A 86 -24.27 -17.27 -11.94
CA GLY A 86 -25.24 -16.89 -10.90
C GLY A 86 -24.70 -16.74 -9.48
N GLN A 87 -25.42 -15.93 -8.68
CA GLN A 87 -25.22 -15.46 -7.28
C GLN A 87 -24.67 -14.03 -7.10
N GLY A 88 -24.19 -13.39 -8.16
CA GLY A 88 -23.74 -12.00 -8.10
C GLY A 88 -24.88 -10.97 -8.18
N GLN A 89 -24.64 -9.78 -7.64
CA GLN A 89 -25.54 -8.63 -7.73
C GLN A 89 -24.99 -7.61 -8.74
N ILE A 90 -25.87 -7.14 -9.63
CA ILE A 90 -25.57 -6.10 -10.62
C ILE A 90 -26.39 -4.87 -10.26
N ILE A 91 -25.72 -3.77 -9.93
CA ILE A 91 -26.37 -2.57 -9.41
C ILE A 91 -25.78 -1.34 -10.11
N THR A 92 -26.64 -0.48 -10.65
CA THR A 92 -26.21 0.80 -11.21
C THR A 92 -25.89 1.81 -10.12
N SER A 93 -25.02 2.77 -10.41
CA SER A 93 -24.76 3.88 -9.50
C SER A 93 -25.91 4.89 -9.48
N LYS A 94 -26.15 5.47 -8.31
CA LYS A 94 -26.91 6.70 -8.12
C LYS A 94 -26.05 7.93 -8.35
N LYS A 95 -24.80 7.86 -7.88
CA LYS A 95 -23.86 8.97 -7.87
C LYS A 95 -22.44 8.43 -7.83
N ILE A 96 -21.55 9.12 -8.52
CA ILE A 96 -20.10 8.93 -8.43
C ILE A 96 -19.54 10.13 -7.70
N ILE A 97 -18.75 9.90 -6.66
CA ILE A 97 -18.12 10.95 -5.85
C ILE A 97 -16.61 10.80 -5.99
N ILE A 98 -16.03 11.60 -6.88
CA ILE A 98 -14.58 11.70 -7.05
C ILE A 98 -14.02 12.65 -5.98
N HIS A 99 -12.85 12.33 -5.43
CA HIS A 99 -12.17 13.24 -4.51
C HIS A 99 -11.94 14.60 -5.16
N SER A 100 -12.32 15.69 -4.48
CA SER A 100 -12.33 17.05 -5.05
C SER A 100 -10.96 17.55 -5.53
N ARG A 101 -9.88 16.98 -4.99
CA ARG A 101 -8.49 17.28 -5.36
C ARG A 101 -7.86 16.21 -6.28
N TYR A 102 -8.68 15.37 -6.91
CA TYR A 102 -8.19 14.40 -7.88
C TYR A 102 -7.56 15.13 -9.07
N MET A 103 -6.35 14.72 -9.47
CA MET A 103 -5.67 15.23 -10.66
C MET A 103 -4.92 14.08 -11.34
N ASN A 104 -4.91 14.08 -12.67
CA ASN A 104 -3.99 13.29 -13.49
C ASN A 104 -3.06 14.27 -14.22
N ILE A 105 -1.77 14.28 -13.86
CA ILE A 105 -0.76 15.16 -14.44
C ILE A 105 0.40 14.28 -14.92
N SER A 106 0.56 14.12 -16.23
CA SER A 106 1.64 13.31 -16.81
C SER A 106 1.72 11.91 -16.19
N ASP A 107 0.58 11.20 -16.18
CA ASP A 107 0.39 9.85 -15.63
C ASP A 107 0.52 9.75 -14.09
N LYS A 108 0.71 10.88 -13.41
CA LYS A 108 0.67 10.97 -11.95
C LYS A 108 -0.75 11.17 -11.43
N TYR A 109 -1.26 10.19 -10.69
CA TYR A 109 -2.63 10.17 -10.15
C TYR A 109 -2.69 10.68 -8.70
N ILE A 110 -2.91 11.98 -8.52
CA ILE A 110 -3.01 12.61 -7.20
C ILE A 110 -4.45 12.51 -6.69
N ASN A 111 -4.62 12.12 -5.43
CA ASN A 111 -5.90 11.86 -4.75
C ASN A 111 -6.82 10.93 -5.56
N ASN A 112 -6.25 9.84 -6.08
CA ASN A 112 -6.91 8.89 -6.96
C ASN A 112 -7.91 8.00 -6.20
N VAL A 113 -8.99 8.57 -5.69
CA VAL A 113 -10.00 7.85 -4.93
C VAL A 113 -11.40 8.36 -5.26
N ALA A 114 -12.32 7.42 -5.40
CA ALA A 114 -13.73 7.68 -5.65
C ALA A 114 -14.64 6.75 -4.84
N ILE A 115 -15.84 7.24 -4.54
CA ILE A 115 -16.91 6.46 -3.92
C ILE A 115 -18.09 6.39 -4.88
N ILE A 116 -18.53 5.18 -5.16
CA ILE A 116 -19.76 4.90 -5.90
C ILE A 116 -20.89 4.74 -4.90
N VAL A 117 -21.90 5.61 -4.99
CA VAL A 117 -23.16 5.45 -4.27
C VAL A 117 -24.08 4.58 -5.13
N LEU A 118 -24.49 3.43 -4.61
CA LEU A 118 -25.37 2.49 -5.30
C LEU A 118 -26.80 3.02 -5.40
N SER A 119 -27.52 2.69 -6.48
CA SER A 119 -28.93 3.08 -6.70
C SER A 119 -29.87 2.57 -5.61
N HIS A 120 -29.58 1.39 -5.08
CA HIS A 120 -30.24 0.80 -3.92
C HIS A 120 -29.22 0.01 -3.08
N PRO A 121 -29.50 -0.26 -1.79
CA PRO A 121 -28.60 -1.08 -0.99
C PRO A 121 -28.50 -2.52 -1.54
N VAL A 122 -27.33 -3.12 -1.38
CA VAL A 122 -27.10 -4.54 -1.68
C VAL A 122 -27.83 -5.43 -0.68
N GLN A 123 -28.19 -6.63 -1.13
CA GLN A 123 -28.60 -7.72 -0.26
C GLN A 123 -27.33 -8.40 0.28
N LEU A 124 -27.16 -8.48 1.60
CA LEU A 124 -25.99 -9.15 2.16
C LEU A 124 -26.12 -10.66 2.03
N SER A 125 -25.03 -11.34 1.71
CA SER A 125 -24.93 -12.79 1.59
C SER A 125 -23.53 -13.26 2.01
N SER A 126 -23.23 -14.55 1.95
CA SER A 126 -21.86 -15.03 2.18
C SER A 126 -20.86 -14.41 1.20
N SER A 127 -21.30 -14.16 -0.04
CA SER A 127 -20.48 -13.63 -1.15
C SER A 127 -20.55 -12.11 -1.31
N VAL A 128 -21.38 -11.42 -0.51
CA VAL A 128 -21.57 -9.96 -0.57
C VAL A 128 -21.64 -9.40 0.85
N GLN A 129 -20.53 -8.85 1.32
CA GLN A 129 -20.36 -8.21 2.62
C GLN A 129 -19.44 -7.00 2.50
N PRO A 130 -19.69 -5.92 3.25
CA PRO A 130 -18.75 -4.82 3.28
C PRO A 130 -17.47 -5.19 4.03
N ILE A 131 -16.36 -4.56 3.67
CA ILE A 131 -15.10 -4.60 4.42
C ILE A 131 -14.89 -3.31 5.20
N ASP A 132 -14.30 -3.43 6.39
CA ASP A 132 -13.87 -2.30 7.19
C ASP A 132 -12.59 -1.68 6.64
N LEU A 133 -12.43 -0.38 6.80
CA LEU A 133 -11.18 0.31 6.52
C LEU A 133 -10.19 0.12 7.68
N LEU A 134 -8.90 0.14 7.37
CA LEU A 134 -7.86 0.20 8.39
C LEU A 134 -7.81 1.61 9.01
N SER A 135 -7.99 1.68 10.33
CA SER A 135 -8.06 2.94 11.09
C SER A 135 -6.69 3.44 11.58
N VAL A 136 -5.62 2.73 11.26
CA VAL A 136 -4.24 3.05 11.62
C VAL A 136 -3.36 2.99 10.38
N PRO A 137 -2.23 3.71 10.34
CA PRO A 137 -1.28 3.58 9.24
C PRO A 137 -0.82 2.13 9.06
N PRO A 138 -0.76 1.61 7.82
CA PRO A 138 -0.13 0.32 7.55
C PRO A 138 1.31 0.30 8.03
N ILE A 139 1.70 -0.77 8.73
CA ILE A 139 3.06 -0.95 9.26
C ILE A 139 3.91 -1.67 8.19
N PRO A 140 5.13 -1.22 7.89
CA PRO A 140 6.04 -1.95 7.01
C PRO A 140 6.32 -3.39 7.50
N GLY A 141 6.50 -4.33 6.58
CA GLY A 141 6.70 -5.75 6.89
C GLY A 141 5.40 -6.52 7.18
N LEU A 142 4.24 -5.86 7.12
CA LEU A 142 2.95 -6.56 7.04
C LEU A 142 2.87 -7.37 5.75
N HIS A 143 2.10 -8.47 5.82
CA HIS A 143 1.84 -9.34 4.69
C HIS A 143 0.37 -9.19 4.26
N PRO A 144 0.03 -8.13 3.51
CA PRO A 144 -1.34 -7.96 3.03
C PRO A 144 -1.64 -8.96 1.91
N ASN A 145 -2.92 -9.13 1.61
CA ASN A 145 -3.39 -9.88 0.46
C ASN A 145 -3.96 -8.93 -0.59
N ILE A 146 -3.60 -9.15 -1.85
CA ILE A 146 -4.34 -8.63 -2.99
C ILE A 146 -5.37 -9.65 -3.43
N SER A 147 -6.61 -9.23 -3.67
CA SER A 147 -7.65 -10.08 -4.27
C SER A 147 -8.22 -9.44 -5.51
N GLY A 148 -8.61 -10.25 -6.50
CA GLY A 148 -9.29 -9.72 -7.67
C GLY A 148 -9.14 -10.56 -8.93
N TRP A 149 -9.17 -9.86 -10.05
CA TRP A 149 -9.10 -10.45 -11.39
C TRP A 149 -7.91 -9.88 -12.15
N VAL A 150 -7.61 -10.52 -13.28
CA VAL A 150 -6.59 -10.09 -14.24
C VAL A 150 -7.26 -9.21 -15.31
N ALA A 151 -6.65 -8.08 -15.63
CA ALA A 151 -7.17 -7.15 -16.62
C ALA A 151 -7.21 -7.77 -18.01
N GLY A 152 -8.37 -7.70 -18.68
CA GLY A 152 -8.54 -8.20 -20.04
C GLY A 152 -8.52 -9.72 -20.19
N ASP A 153 -8.47 -10.47 -19.09
CA ASP A 153 -8.40 -11.93 -19.10
C ASP A 153 -9.63 -12.57 -18.48
N ASP A 154 -9.96 -13.76 -18.99
CA ASP A 154 -11.08 -14.60 -18.59
C ASP A 154 -10.78 -15.35 -17.29
N SER A 155 -10.51 -14.57 -16.25
CA SER A 155 -9.97 -15.03 -14.97
C SER A 155 -11.05 -15.26 -13.92
N ARG A 156 -10.87 -16.31 -13.12
CA ARG A 156 -11.58 -16.48 -11.84
C ARG A 156 -10.97 -15.57 -10.77
N LEU A 157 -11.74 -15.26 -9.73
CA LEU A 157 -11.28 -14.51 -8.57
C LEU A 157 -10.10 -15.25 -7.94
N GLN A 158 -9.05 -14.50 -7.67
CA GLN A 158 -7.78 -15.00 -7.15
C GLN A 158 -7.32 -14.09 -6.02
N TYR A 159 -6.38 -14.60 -5.22
CA TYR A 159 -5.61 -13.75 -4.33
C TYR A 159 -4.16 -14.19 -4.28
N ASN A 160 -3.32 -13.27 -3.81
CA ASN A 160 -1.93 -13.54 -3.49
C ASN A 160 -1.52 -12.75 -2.24
N SER A 161 -0.50 -13.25 -1.55
CA SER A 161 0.12 -12.55 -0.43
C SER A 161 1.25 -11.67 -0.91
N LEU A 162 1.39 -10.51 -0.27
CA LEU A 162 2.33 -9.45 -0.62
C LEU A 162 3.26 -9.18 0.55
N ILE A 163 4.34 -8.44 0.31
CA ILE A 163 5.20 -7.88 1.35
C ILE A 163 5.15 -6.35 1.24
N LEU A 164 4.61 -5.69 2.27
CA LEU A 164 4.55 -4.22 2.29
C LEU A 164 5.90 -3.64 2.70
N HIS A 165 6.39 -2.68 1.94
CA HIS A 165 7.70 -2.04 2.17
C HIS A 165 7.56 -0.68 2.86
N ASP A 166 8.65 -0.23 3.49
CA ASP A 166 8.69 1.09 4.12
C ASP A 166 8.81 2.22 3.09
N VAL A 167 8.48 3.44 3.55
CA VAL A 167 8.49 4.65 2.72
C VAL A 167 9.86 4.90 2.10
N ASP A 168 10.95 4.65 2.83
CA ASP A 168 12.32 4.83 2.32
C ASP A 168 12.64 3.89 1.15
N THR A 169 12.19 2.64 1.25
CA THR A 169 12.29 1.64 0.17
C THR A 169 11.47 2.09 -1.04
N CYS A 170 10.25 2.58 -0.84
CA CYS A 170 9.43 3.08 -1.94
C CYS A 170 10.04 4.31 -2.62
N ILE A 171 10.59 5.26 -1.84
CA ILE A 171 11.34 6.41 -2.38
C ILE A 171 12.56 5.94 -3.17
N TYR A 172 13.27 4.94 -2.67
CA TYR A 172 14.44 4.39 -3.35
C TYR A 172 14.08 3.76 -4.71
N LEU A 173 12.93 3.08 -4.80
CA LEU A 173 12.46 2.40 -6.01
C LEU A 173 11.87 3.37 -7.05
N TYR A 174 11.04 4.31 -6.62
CA TYR A 174 10.21 5.14 -7.52
C TYR A 174 10.63 6.62 -7.55
N GLY A 175 11.56 7.05 -6.69
CA GLY A 175 12.12 8.40 -6.73
C GLY A 175 11.06 9.50 -6.55
N THR A 176 11.07 10.49 -7.47
CA THR A 176 10.15 11.64 -7.46
C THR A 176 8.72 11.28 -7.84
N GLU A 177 8.51 10.09 -8.42
CA GLU A 177 7.18 9.65 -8.81
C GLU A 177 6.36 9.15 -7.63
N PHE A 178 7.02 8.63 -6.59
CA PHE A 178 6.36 8.17 -5.38
C PHE A 178 5.68 9.29 -4.61
N LEU A 179 4.37 9.16 -4.43
CA LEU A 179 3.55 10.08 -3.65
C LEU A 179 3.46 9.60 -2.19
N GLN A 180 4.50 9.89 -1.41
CA GLN A 180 4.69 9.43 -0.02
C GLN A 180 3.46 9.55 0.90
N THR A 181 2.60 10.55 0.68
CA THR A 181 1.43 10.79 1.52
C THR A 181 0.19 10.00 1.14
N GLN A 182 0.17 9.31 -0.01
CA GLN A 182 -1.02 8.65 -0.55
C GLN A 182 -0.73 7.33 -1.26
N GLU A 183 0.54 6.92 -1.35
CA GLU A 183 0.95 5.66 -1.93
C GLU A 183 1.71 4.80 -0.91
N LEU A 184 1.65 3.50 -1.14
CA LEU A 184 2.55 2.51 -0.53
C LEU A 184 3.08 1.64 -1.67
N CYS A 185 4.22 0.99 -1.45
CA CYS A 185 4.74 -0.01 -2.36
C CYS A 185 4.79 -1.39 -1.70
N TYR A 186 4.65 -2.42 -2.52
CA TYR A 186 4.73 -3.80 -2.10
C TYR A 186 5.57 -4.61 -3.07
N GLU A 187 6.07 -5.73 -2.58
CA GLU A 187 6.70 -6.77 -3.38
C GLU A 187 5.78 -7.99 -3.46
N GLU A 188 5.76 -8.64 -4.61
CA GLU A 188 4.98 -9.84 -4.88
C GLU A 188 5.84 -10.89 -5.59
N TYR A 189 6.16 -11.98 -4.90
CA TYR A 189 6.97 -13.05 -5.46
C TYR A 189 6.43 -14.45 -5.13
N PRO A 190 6.10 -15.28 -6.15
CA PRO A 190 6.03 -14.93 -7.57
C PRO A 190 4.85 -13.97 -7.85
N SER A 191 4.95 -13.13 -8.89
CA SER A 191 3.84 -12.25 -9.26
C SER A 191 2.61 -13.04 -9.69
N SER A 192 1.43 -12.62 -9.20
CA SER A 192 0.15 -13.25 -9.53
C SER A 192 -0.42 -12.81 -10.87
N GLY A 193 0.08 -11.71 -11.43
CA GLY A 193 -0.53 -11.06 -12.59
C GLY A 193 -1.87 -10.39 -12.28
N LEU A 194 -2.28 -10.23 -11.02
CA LEU A 194 -3.51 -9.52 -10.59
C LEU A 194 -3.43 -8.01 -10.84
N ASN A 195 -3.32 -7.64 -12.11
CA ASN A 195 -3.02 -6.29 -12.59
C ASN A 195 -4.27 -5.43 -12.86
N LEU A 196 -5.48 -5.89 -12.51
CA LEU A 196 -6.69 -5.08 -12.66
C LEU A 196 -6.68 -3.93 -11.65
N VAL A 197 -6.57 -2.71 -12.17
CA VAL A 197 -6.62 -1.46 -11.41
C VAL A 197 -7.84 -1.45 -10.49
N GLY A 198 -7.64 -1.04 -9.25
CA GLY A 198 -8.65 -1.05 -8.20
C GLY A 198 -8.77 -2.37 -7.43
N ASN A 199 -7.96 -3.39 -7.76
CA ASN A 199 -7.94 -4.64 -6.98
C ASN A 199 -7.67 -4.33 -5.50
N PRO A 200 -8.52 -4.77 -4.56
CA PRO A 200 -8.35 -4.49 -3.14
C PRO A 200 -7.09 -5.09 -2.52
N ILE A 201 -6.46 -4.32 -1.63
CA ILE A 201 -5.38 -4.78 -0.76
C ILE A 201 -5.86 -4.76 0.69
N THR A 202 -5.73 -5.90 1.36
CA THR A 202 -6.28 -6.12 2.69
C THR A 202 -5.26 -6.67 3.66
N VAL A 203 -5.38 -6.31 4.93
CA VAL A 203 -4.63 -6.92 6.04
C VAL A 203 -5.59 -7.15 7.20
N ASN A 204 -5.56 -8.34 7.81
CA ASN A 204 -6.42 -8.67 8.95
C ASN A 204 -7.91 -8.34 8.73
N ASN A 205 -8.42 -8.67 7.53
CA ASN A 205 -9.80 -8.39 7.12
C ASN A 205 -10.18 -6.89 7.11
N LYS A 206 -9.18 -6.01 6.94
CA LYS A 206 -9.36 -4.57 6.76
C LYS A 206 -8.74 -4.11 5.46
N LEU A 207 -9.42 -3.22 4.76
CA LEU A 207 -8.97 -2.61 3.52
C LEU A 207 -7.93 -1.54 3.82
N ILE A 208 -6.75 -1.67 3.22
CA ILE A 208 -5.65 -0.68 3.37
C ILE A 208 -5.43 0.14 2.11
N GLY A 209 -5.76 -0.42 0.95
CA GLY A 209 -5.42 0.19 -0.32
C GLY A 209 -6.12 -0.45 -1.50
N LEU A 210 -5.89 0.17 -2.66
CA LEU A 210 -6.36 -0.29 -3.96
C LEU A 210 -5.18 -0.27 -4.94
N LEU A 211 -5.07 -1.31 -5.76
CA LEU A 211 -4.02 -1.41 -6.77
C LEU A 211 -4.15 -0.26 -7.75
N THR A 212 -3.07 0.49 -8.00
CA THR A 212 -3.03 1.57 -8.99
C THR A 212 -2.06 1.25 -10.10
N PHE A 213 -2.03 2.09 -11.14
CA PHE A 213 -0.95 2.06 -12.12
C PHE A 213 0.38 2.22 -11.38
N SER A 214 1.29 1.28 -11.62
CA SER A 214 2.65 1.38 -11.11
C SER A 214 3.47 2.16 -12.13
N GLU A 215 4.00 3.31 -11.71
CA GLU A 215 5.03 4.01 -12.47
C GLU A 215 6.24 3.09 -12.69
N ASN A 216 6.99 3.33 -13.77
CA ASN A 216 8.19 2.56 -14.01
C ASN A 216 9.18 2.78 -12.87
N CYS A 217 9.50 1.71 -12.16
CA CYS A 217 10.57 1.69 -11.17
C CYS A 217 11.85 2.29 -11.76
N VAL A 218 12.46 3.23 -11.04
CA VAL A 218 13.60 4.04 -11.51
C VAL A 218 14.92 3.27 -11.41
N LYS A 219 14.94 2.13 -10.70
CA LYS A 219 16.10 1.24 -10.57
C LYS A 219 16.04 0.10 -11.59
N HIS A 220 17.19 -0.53 -11.87
CA HIS A 220 17.39 -1.54 -12.93
C HIS A 220 16.23 -2.55 -13.09
N GLN A 221 15.82 -2.79 -14.34
CA GLN A 221 14.64 -3.59 -14.73
C GLN A 221 14.54 -4.98 -14.09
N SER A 222 15.65 -5.67 -13.82
CA SER A 222 15.60 -7.03 -13.26
C SER A 222 15.24 -7.09 -11.78
N TYR A 223 15.34 -5.99 -11.04
CA TYR A 223 14.98 -5.93 -9.62
C TYR A 223 13.55 -5.44 -9.39
N CYS A 224 12.93 -4.85 -10.40
CA CYS A 224 11.64 -4.16 -10.24
C CYS A 224 10.43 -4.94 -10.76
N SER A 225 10.62 -6.13 -11.34
CA SER A 225 9.52 -6.93 -11.91
C SER A 225 8.46 -7.30 -10.87
N ASP A 226 8.84 -7.34 -9.60
CA ASP A 226 8.03 -7.83 -8.50
C ASP A 226 7.52 -6.69 -7.60
N PHE A 227 7.80 -5.42 -7.92
CA PHE A 227 7.43 -4.26 -7.10
C PHE A 227 6.34 -3.41 -7.74
N PHE A 228 5.33 -3.07 -6.94
CA PHE A 228 4.13 -2.35 -7.39
C PHE A 228 3.67 -1.29 -6.40
N LEU A 229 2.82 -0.37 -6.87
CA LEU A 229 2.21 0.71 -6.08
C LEU A 229 0.73 0.46 -5.77
N ILE A 230 0.31 0.94 -4.60
CA ILE A 230 -1.11 0.98 -4.19
C ILE A 230 -1.46 2.38 -3.72
N ILE A 231 -2.71 2.78 -3.90
CA ILE A 231 -3.25 3.96 -3.20
C ILE A 231 -3.48 3.57 -1.74
N ASN A 232 -2.82 4.28 -0.83
CA ASN A 232 -3.02 4.20 0.60
C ASN A 232 -4.36 4.87 0.97
N LEU A 233 -5.28 4.12 1.57
CA LEU A 233 -6.59 4.67 1.96
C LEU A 233 -6.56 5.40 3.31
N PHE A 234 -5.53 5.18 4.14
CA PHE A 234 -5.45 5.79 5.47
C PHE A 234 -5.58 7.33 5.48
N PRO A 235 -4.91 8.09 4.60
CA PRO A 235 -5.06 9.54 4.50
C PRO A 235 -6.48 10.00 4.12
N PHE A 236 -7.28 9.12 3.51
CA PHE A 236 -8.61 9.42 2.98
C PHE A 236 -9.74 9.01 3.93
N ILE A 237 -9.46 8.33 5.05
CA ILE A 237 -10.47 7.78 5.98
C ILE A 237 -11.51 8.82 6.39
N THR A 238 -11.07 10.02 6.79
CA THR A 238 -11.98 11.11 7.19
C THR A 238 -12.90 11.53 6.04
N TRP A 239 -12.35 11.64 4.83
CA TRP A 239 -13.14 11.97 3.64
C TRP A 239 -14.13 10.85 3.33
N ILE A 240 -13.71 9.58 3.39
CA ILE A 240 -14.54 8.41 3.14
C ILE A 240 -15.73 8.37 4.12
N HIS A 241 -15.49 8.50 5.42
CA HIS A 241 -16.54 8.53 6.43
C HIS A 241 -17.53 9.68 6.22
N THR A 242 -17.02 10.86 5.83
CA THR A 242 -17.87 12.01 5.48
C THR A 242 -18.83 11.66 4.34
N GLN A 243 -18.35 10.99 3.28
CA GLN A 243 -19.21 10.63 2.15
C GLN A 243 -20.24 9.55 2.50
N ILE A 244 -19.86 8.55 3.33
CA ILE A 244 -20.77 7.49 3.75
C ILE A 244 -21.87 8.04 4.68
N GLY A 245 -21.54 9.02 5.54
CA GLY A 245 -22.47 9.65 6.49
C GLY A 245 -23.36 10.75 5.89
N ALA A 246 -22.91 11.44 4.84
CA ALA A 246 -23.64 12.55 4.19
C ALA A 246 -24.90 12.13 3.40
N GLY A 247 -25.31 10.87 3.47
CA GLY A 247 -26.61 10.39 2.96
C GLY A 247 -27.83 10.91 3.74
N VAL A 248 -27.63 11.56 4.89
CA VAL A 248 -28.66 12.26 5.66
C VAL A 248 -28.56 13.75 5.36
N LYS A 249 -29.48 14.26 4.53
CA LYS A 249 -29.70 15.71 4.45
C LYS A 249 -30.11 16.20 5.84
N SER A 250 -29.38 17.18 6.35
CA SER A 250 -29.70 17.93 7.56
C SER A 250 -31.08 18.60 7.44
N HIS A 251 -32.08 18.03 8.10
CA HIS A 251 -33.25 18.70 8.68
C HIS A 251 -34.06 17.64 9.45
N ASP A 252 -33.74 17.44 10.72
CA ASP A 252 -34.69 17.64 11.83
C ASP A 252 -34.03 17.26 13.17
N THR A 253 -34.16 18.14 14.15
CA THR A 253 -33.71 17.96 15.52
C THR A 253 -34.79 17.26 16.34
N SER A 254 -34.70 15.93 16.50
CA SER A 254 -35.26 15.20 17.66
C SER A 254 -34.82 13.73 17.67
N SER A 255 -33.99 13.39 18.67
CA SER A 255 -33.55 12.10 19.27
C SER A 255 -34.30 10.77 18.96
N PRO A 256 -33.79 9.58 19.38
CA PRO A 256 -32.47 9.25 19.97
C PRO A 256 -31.77 7.97 19.44
N ASN A 257 -30.50 7.82 19.84
CA ASN A 257 -29.69 6.59 19.97
C ASN A 257 -29.29 5.82 18.71
N ILE A 258 -28.10 6.13 18.19
CA ILE A 258 -27.29 5.20 17.39
C ILE A 258 -25.92 5.06 18.07
N LEU A 259 -25.63 3.81 18.44
CA LEU A 259 -24.34 3.14 18.65
C LEU A 259 -23.17 3.93 19.25
N ASP A 260 -22.69 3.42 20.38
CA ASP A 260 -21.34 3.49 20.96
C ASP A 260 -20.26 4.08 20.02
N LEU A 261 -20.19 5.40 19.97
CA LEU A 261 -18.96 6.10 19.64
C LEU A 261 -18.12 6.08 20.91
N GLN A 262 -16.88 5.61 20.82
CA GLN A 262 -15.89 5.79 21.89
C GLN A 262 -15.98 7.24 22.39
N LYS A 263 -16.09 7.40 23.70
CA LYS A 263 -16.34 8.73 24.28
C LYS A 263 -15.20 9.65 23.84
N PRO A 264 -15.47 10.93 23.55
CA PRO A 264 -14.44 11.89 23.16
C PRO A 264 -13.24 11.90 24.11
N ASP A 265 -13.47 11.66 25.40
CA ASP A 265 -12.43 11.56 26.42
C ASP A 265 -11.51 10.34 26.23
N ASP A 266 -12.05 9.20 25.79
CA ASP A 266 -11.28 7.98 25.52
C ASP A 266 -10.37 8.17 24.28
N LEU A 267 -10.86 8.88 23.25
CA LEU A 267 -10.07 9.26 22.08
C LEU A 267 -8.97 10.26 22.43
N ILE A 268 -9.24 11.19 23.34
CA ILE A 268 -8.24 12.16 23.81
C ILE A 268 -7.12 11.44 24.59
N GLU A 269 -7.46 10.49 25.45
CA GLU A 269 -6.45 9.71 26.18
C GLU A 269 -5.62 8.80 25.27
N GLU A 270 -6.25 8.14 24.29
CA GLU A 270 -5.52 7.34 23.30
C GLU A 270 -4.57 8.21 22.46
N ASN A 271 -5.01 9.39 22.01
CA ASN A 271 -4.15 10.33 21.29
C ASN A 271 -2.97 10.84 22.15
N LYS A 272 -3.19 11.09 23.45
CA LYS A 272 -2.10 11.46 24.38
C LYS A 272 -1.08 10.34 24.52
N ARG A 273 -1.56 9.09 24.61
CA ARG A 273 -0.70 7.90 24.70
C ARG A 273 0.15 7.75 23.43
N GLN A 274 -0.47 7.83 22.26
CA GLN A 274 0.23 7.79 20.98
C GLN A 274 1.27 8.92 20.85
N LEU A 275 0.94 10.14 21.30
CA LEU A 275 1.89 11.25 21.31
C LEU A 275 3.08 11.00 22.25
N SER A 276 2.87 10.29 23.36
CA SER A 276 3.94 9.89 24.28
C SER A 276 4.87 8.85 23.65
N ASP A 277 4.31 7.87 22.94
CA ASP A 277 5.06 6.82 22.25
C ASP A 277 5.90 7.40 21.10
N ILE A 278 5.34 8.36 20.34
CA ILE A 278 6.07 9.10 19.30
C ILE A 278 7.26 9.86 19.89
N LYS A 279 7.12 10.52 21.05
CA LYS A 279 8.23 11.22 21.72
C LYS A 279 9.32 10.25 22.17
N VAL A 280 8.96 9.07 22.66
CA VAL A 280 9.91 8.01 23.04
C VAL A 280 10.66 7.52 21.80
N LEU A 281 9.97 7.32 20.69
CA LEU A 281 10.56 6.90 19.42
C LEU A 281 11.53 7.97 18.88
N GLN A 282 11.12 9.25 18.84
CA GLN A 282 11.98 10.37 18.43
C GLN A 282 13.27 10.45 19.25
N ASN A 283 13.18 10.33 20.57
CA ASN A 283 14.34 10.34 21.46
C ASN A 283 15.26 9.13 21.22
N THR A 284 14.69 7.97 20.93
CA THR A 284 15.45 6.75 20.62
C THR A 284 16.17 6.87 19.28
N THR A 285 15.50 7.42 18.27
CA THR A 285 16.09 7.72 16.96
C THR A 285 17.23 8.73 17.08
N LEU A 286 17.06 9.81 17.85
CA LEU A 286 18.10 10.82 18.06
C LEU A 286 19.34 10.24 18.75
N LYS A 287 19.15 9.34 19.74
CA LYS A 287 20.26 8.61 20.38
C LYS A 287 21.01 7.74 19.37
N THR A 288 20.30 7.06 18.47
CA THR A 288 20.90 6.23 17.42
C THR A 288 21.70 7.07 16.42
N ILE A 289 21.15 8.20 15.98
CA ILE A 289 21.84 9.16 15.09
C ILE A 289 23.14 9.66 15.73
N ASN A 290 23.10 10.05 17.01
CA ASN A 290 24.30 10.50 17.72
C ASN A 290 25.36 9.40 17.83
N LYS A 291 24.94 8.15 18.05
CA LYS A 291 25.85 6.98 18.08
C LYS A 291 26.49 6.74 16.71
N LEU A 292 25.73 6.86 15.62
CA LEU A 292 26.23 6.73 14.25
C LEU A 292 27.20 7.86 13.89
N SER A 293 26.87 9.11 14.23
CA SER A 293 27.76 10.26 14.05
C SER A 293 29.10 10.07 14.75
N LYS A 294 29.09 9.57 16.00
CA LYS A 294 30.32 9.24 16.73
C LYS A 294 31.15 8.16 16.03
N LYS A 295 30.51 7.08 15.56
CA LYS A 295 31.20 6.02 14.79
C LYS A 295 31.79 6.55 13.48
N SER A 296 31.09 7.45 12.80
CA SER A 296 31.59 8.12 11.59
C SER A 296 32.90 8.85 11.86
N ASN A 297 32.93 9.64 12.94
CA ASN A 297 34.12 10.39 13.34
C ASN A 297 35.27 9.47 13.79
N GLU A 298 34.97 8.33 14.44
CA GLU A 298 35.99 7.33 14.81
C GLU A 298 36.60 6.65 13.57
N MET A 299 35.76 6.34 12.57
CA MET A 299 36.20 5.78 11.30
C MET A 299 37.08 6.76 10.52
N GLU A 300 36.73 8.05 10.51
CA GLU A 300 37.54 9.10 9.91
C GLU A 300 38.95 9.15 10.51
N ARG A 301 39.06 9.16 11.84
CA ARG A 301 40.36 9.12 12.54
C ARG A 301 41.16 7.85 12.25
N ALA A 302 40.49 6.70 12.11
CA ALA A 302 41.15 5.45 11.78
C ALA A 302 41.73 5.49 10.36
N ILE A 303 40.99 6.04 9.41
CA ILE A 303 41.43 6.24 8.03
C ILE A 303 42.62 7.22 7.98
N GLU A 304 42.56 8.35 8.71
CA GLU A 304 43.68 9.30 8.79
C GLU A 304 44.95 8.65 9.32
N LYS A 305 44.85 7.76 10.32
CA LYS A 305 45.99 7.01 10.86
C LYS A 305 46.56 6.01 9.85
N ILE A 306 45.70 5.28 9.13
CA ILE A 306 46.13 4.34 8.08
C ILE A 306 46.84 5.10 6.95
N LEU A 307 46.29 6.25 6.56
CA LEU A 307 46.88 7.12 5.54
C LEU A 307 48.22 7.71 5.98
N ALA A 308 48.34 8.16 7.23
CA ALA A 308 49.61 8.65 7.77
C ALA A 308 50.69 7.55 7.79
N ALA A 309 50.30 6.29 8.03
CA ALA A 309 51.20 5.14 7.93
C ALA A 309 51.57 4.79 6.47
N GLN A 310 50.66 4.99 5.51
CA GLN A 310 50.91 4.75 4.08
C GLN A 310 51.68 5.87 3.36
N ILE A 311 51.69 7.11 3.87
CA ILE A 311 52.49 8.23 3.32
C ILE A 311 54.01 7.97 3.46
N SER A 312 54.42 7.02 4.29
CA SER A 312 55.80 6.51 4.32
C SER A 312 56.17 5.70 3.07
N ASP A 313 55.21 5.30 2.22
CA ASP A 313 55.47 4.48 1.03
C ASP A 313 54.51 4.84 -0.15
N ARG A 314 55.01 5.67 -1.08
CA ARG A 314 54.53 5.97 -2.45
C ARG A 314 53.41 7.01 -2.68
N ARG A 315 53.59 7.75 -3.79
CA ARG A 315 52.85 8.92 -4.30
C ARG A 315 51.48 8.61 -4.96
N GLU A 316 50.93 7.40 -4.87
CA GLU A 316 49.81 6.97 -5.74
C GLU A 316 48.38 7.19 -5.18
N ASN A 317 48.21 7.74 -3.97
CA ASN A 317 46.90 7.72 -3.28
C ASN A 317 46.07 9.02 -3.27
N LYS A 318 46.42 10.06 -4.04
CA LYS A 318 45.73 11.38 -3.94
C LYS A 318 44.25 11.36 -4.34
N ASP A 319 43.87 10.60 -5.36
CA ASP A 319 42.49 10.56 -5.85
C ASP A 319 41.56 9.76 -4.93
N ILE A 320 42.08 8.68 -4.33
CA ILE A 320 41.37 7.91 -3.30
C ILE A 320 41.10 8.78 -2.07
N ILE A 321 42.08 9.59 -1.65
CA ILE A 321 41.92 10.54 -0.52
C ILE A 321 40.84 11.59 -0.81
N SER A 322 40.83 12.15 -2.02
CA SER A 322 39.82 13.13 -2.43
C SER A 322 38.41 12.54 -2.40
N ASN A 323 38.24 11.32 -2.92
CA ASN A 323 36.96 10.64 -2.96
C ASN A 323 36.45 10.28 -1.56
N ILE A 324 37.32 9.80 -0.67
CA ILE A 324 36.93 9.49 0.71
C ILE A 324 36.49 10.73 1.48
N LYS A 325 37.21 11.86 1.36
CA LYS A 325 36.81 13.13 1.99
C LYS A 325 35.43 13.59 1.51
N LYS A 326 35.17 13.48 0.20
CA LYS A 326 33.90 13.85 -0.41
C LYS A 326 32.74 12.96 0.07
N ILE A 327 32.97 11.66 0.24
CA ILE A 327 31.99 10.73 0.82
C ILE A 327 31.70 11.12 2.28
N ASN A 328 32.73 11.41 3.08
CA ASN A 328 32.54 11.76 4.49
C ASN A 328 31.78 13.09 4.67
N GLU A 329 32.10 14.12 3.88
CA GLU A 329 31.35 15.38 3.85
C GLU A 329 29.87 15.15 3.48
N THR A 330 29.62 14.26 2.53
CA THR A 330 28.25 13.90 2.11
C THR A 330 27.48 13.23 3.25
N VAL A 331 28.09 12.25 3.93
CA VAL A 331 27.48 11.57 5.09
C VAL A 331 27.23 12.55 6.24
N HIS A 332 28.17 13.44 6.53
CA HIS A 332 28.03 14.44 7.59
C HIS A 332 26.89 15.43 7.31
N ASN A 333 26.77 15.88 6.05
CA ASN A 333 25.69 16.76 5.62
C ASN A 333 24.32 16.08 5.69
N LEU A 334 24.23 14.80 5.34
CA LEU A 334 22.99 14.02 5.46
C LEU A 334 22.58 13.85 6.93
N LEU A 335 23.51 13.48 7.81
CA LEU A 335 23.24 13.37 9.25
C LEU A 335 22.78 14.70 9.85
N LYS A 336 23.37 15.82 9.43
CA LYS A 336 22.97 17.16 9.89
C LYS A 336 21.55 17.52 9.42
N ARG A 337 21.20 17.22 8.18
CA ARG A 337 19.83 17.43 7.65
C ARG A 337 18.80 16.58 8.41
N LEU A 338 19.06 15.29 8.58
CA LEU A 338 18.23 14.38 9.37
C LEU A 338 18.00 14.89 10.81
N THR A 339 19.06 15.39 11.45
CA THR A 339 18.98 15.93 12.82
C THR A 339 18.10 17.18 12.88
N ASN A 340 18.21 18.08 11.90
CA ASN A 340 17.41 19.29 11.84
C ASN A 340 15.93 18.99 11.56
N THR A 341 15.62 18.02 10.70
CA THR A 341 14.26 17.57 10.42
C THR A 341 13.58 16.98 11.66
N ILE A 342 14.34 16.30 12.52
CA ILE A 342 13.81 15.71 13.77
C ILE A 342 13.58 16.77 14.87
N LEU A 343 14.39 17.84 14.90
CA LEU A 343 14.35 18.87 15.97
C LEU A 343 13.39 20.03 15.68
N SER A 344 12.93 20.20 14.44
CA SER A 344 11.99 21.28 14.05
C SER A 344 10.83 20.72 13.23
N PRO A 345 9.77 20.21 13.87
CA PRO A 345 8.61 19.65 13.16
C PRO A 345 7.63 20.72 12.63
N GLU A 346 7.83 22.02 12.89
CA GLU A 346 6.79 23.06 12.72
C GLU A 346 6.78 23.81 11.37
N GLU A 347 7.46 23.35 10.32
CA GLU A 347 7.43 24.05 9.00
C GLU A 347 7.14 23.15 7.78
N THR A 348 6.41 22.04 7.93
CA THR A 348 5.90 21.28 6.77
C THR A 348 4.46 20.87 6.92
#